data_AF-A0A533Y3J9-F1
#
_entry.id   AF-A0A533Y3J9-F1
#
_cell.length_a   1.000
_cell.length_b   1.000
_cell.length_c   1.000
_cell.angle_alpha   90.00
_cell.angle_beta   90.00
_cell.angle_gamma   90.00
#
_symmetry.space_group_name_H-M   'P 1'
#
loop_
_entity.id
_entity.type
_entity.pdbx_description
1 polymer ?
#
loop_
_entity_poly.entity_id
_entity_poly.type
_entity_poly.pdbx_seq_one_letter_code
_entity_poly.pdbx_strand_id
1 'polypeptide(L)'
;MMWLLAGSVPAAGESYALGYDMIGQAEKVLKQAAANSPKWHNRQDSIERDVYDITYLLEQAWKAAETSNDAAMKDYAQQALTLLQRAVMRGHFDADKIEPVFTLIRQLLPNVSA
;
A
#
# COMPACT_ATOMS: atom_id res chain seq x y z
N MET A 1 -2.79 39.00 -33.80
CA MET A 1 -3.75 38.08 -33.17
C MET A 1 -2.95 37.13 -32.28
N MET A 2 -2.89 37.40 -30.98
CA MET A 2 -2.04 36.66 -30.02
C MET A 2 -2.93 35.63 -29.32
N TRP A 3 -2.68 34.35 -29.56
CA TRP A 3 -3.39 33.25 -28.92
C TRP A 3 -2.77 32.99 -27.54
N LEU A 4 -3.51 33.29 -26.48
CA LEU A 4 -3.18 32.86 -25.12
C LEU A 4 -3.58 31.39 -24.97
N LEU A 5 -2.60 30.50 -25.11
CA LEU A 5 -2.73 29.12 -24.64
C LEU A 5 -2.67 29.15 -23.11
N ALA A 6 -3.83 29.29 -22.47
CA ALA A 6 -3.99 28.96 -21.06
C ALA A 6 -3.83 27.44 -20.93
N GLY A 7 -2.59 26.99 -20.75
CA GLY A 7 -2.30 25.62 -20.37
C GLY A 7 -2.79 25.41 -18.94
N SER A 8 -3.92 24.73 -18.79
CA SER A 8 -4.35 24.19 -17.51
C SER A 8 -3.26 23.23 -17.00
N VAL A 9 -2.56 23.62 -15.94
CA VAL A 9 -1.66 22.70 -15.22
C VAL A 9 -2.56 21.63 -14.60
N PRO A 10 -2.40 20.34 -14.95
CA PRO A 10 -3.35 19.34 -14.53
C PRO A 10 -3.21 19.05 -13.03
N ALA A 11 -4.35 18.72 -12.42
CA ALA A 11 -4.62 18.33 -11.03
C ALA A 11 -3.81 17.13 -10.47
N ALA A 12 -2.64 16.84 -11.03
CA ALA A 12 -1.80 15.73 -10.63
C ALA A 12 -1.26 15.94 -9.19
N GLY A 13 -0.92 17.18 -8.82
CA GLY A 13 -0.36 17.52 -7.49
C GLY A 13 -1.21 17.12 -6.29
N GLU A 14 -2.53 17.21 -6.38
CA GLU A 14 -3.45 16.85 -5.27
C GLU A 14 -3.62 15.34 -5.14
N SER A 15 -3.62 14.61 -6.26
CA SER A 15 -3.71 13.14 -6.28
C SER A 15 -2.44 12.49 -5.70
N TYR A 16 -1.26 13.07 -5.97
CA TYR A 16 0.01 12.59 -5.39
C TYR A 16 0.02 12.73 -3.86
N ALA A 17 -0.43 13.87 -3.33
CA ALA A 17 -0.43 14.11 -1.88
C ALA A 17 -1.33 13.10 -1.14
N LEU A 18 -2.52 12.84 -1.67
CA LEU A 18 -3.47 11.88 -1.08
C LEU A 18 -2.95 10.44 -1.11
N GLY A 19 -2.27 10.04 -2.18
CA GLY A 19 -1.65 8.72 -2.31
C GLY A 19 -0.53 8.49 -1.30
N TYR A 20 0.42 9.44 -1.22
CA TYR A 20 1.53 9.35 -0.27
C TYR A 20 1.05 9.37 1.19
N ASP A 21 0.00 10.14 1.51
CA ASP A 21 -0.61 10.14 2.84
C ASP A 21 -1.21 8.77 3.20
N MET A 22 -1.87 8.11 2.24
CA MET A 22 -2.41 6.77 2.45
C MET A 22 -1.31 5.70 2.63
N ILE A 23 -0.24 5.77 1.85
CA ILE A 23 0.92 4.85 1.98
C ILE A 23 1.62 5.06 3.32
N GLY A 24 1.86 6.30 3.73
CA GLY A 24 2.46 6.63 5.02
C GLY A 24 1.60 6.15 6.20
N GLN A 25 0.28 6.26 6.08
CA GLN A 25 -0.64 5.72 7.09
C GLN A 25 -0.61 4.18 7.13
N ALA A 26 -0.53 3.50 5.98
CA ALA A 26 -0.40 2.05 5.92
C ALA A 26 0.90 1.56 6.58
N GLU A 27 2.02 2.23 6.29
CA GLU A 27 3.32 1.94 6.91
C GLU A 27 3.27 2.12 8.45
N LYS A 28 2.62 3.19 8.92
CA LYS A 28 2.44 3.42 10.36
C LYS A 28 1.64 2.31 11.03
N VAL A 29 0.56 1.84 10.40
CA VAL A 29 -0.25 0.72 10.90
C VAL A 29 0.57 -0.57 10.91
N LEU A 30 1.32 -0.85 9.84
CA LEU A 30 2.22 -2.01 9.75
C LEU A 30 3.25 -2.02 10.89
N LYS A 31 3.91 -0.88 11.12
CA LYS A 31 4.88 -0.72 12.22
C LYS A 31 4.24 -0.92 13.59
N GLN A 32 3.04 -0.39 13.80
CA GLN A 32 2.32 -0.58 15.06
C GLN A 32 1.90 -2.04 15.28
N ALA A 33 1.40 -2.71 14.23
CA ALA A 33 1.04 -4.12 14.29
C ALA A 33 2.27 -5.03 14.49
N ALA A 34 3.41 -4.65 13.93
CA ALA A 34 4.70 -5.32 14.11
C ALA A 34 5.23 -5.19 15.55
N ALA A 35 5.21 -3.98 16.11
CA ALA A 35 5.69 -3.73 17.48
C ALA A 35 4.86 -4.47 18.55
N ASN A 36 3.59 -4.74 18.25
CA ASN A 36 2.70 -5.53 19.13
C ASN A 36 2.82 -7.05 18.88
N SER A 37 3.62 -7.49 17.91
CA SER A 37 3.79 -8.92 17.65
C SER A 37 4.59 -9.58 18.79
N PRO A 38 4.15 -10.75 19.28
CA PRO A 38 4.95 -11.55 20.22
C PRO A 38 6.27 -12.05 19.62
N LYS A 39 6.44 -11.97 18.29
CA LYS A 39 7.68 -12.34 17.59
C LYS A 39 8.62 -11.18 17.33
N TRP A 40 8.22 -9.94 17.65
CA TRP A 40 9.00 -8.73 17.39
C TRP A 40 10.47 -8.88 17.83
N HIS A 41 10.71 -9.21 19.10
CA HIS A 41 12.06 -9.28 19.66
C HIS A 41 12.95 -10.39 19.08
N ASN A 42 12.36 -11.44 18.47
CA ASN A 42 13.11 -12.61 17.98
C ASN A 42 13.22 -12.65 16.45
N ARG A 43 12.46 -11.81 15.74
CA ARG A 43 12.33 -11.80 14.27
C ARG A 43 12.34 -10.40 13.69
N GLN A 44 12.87 -9.41 14.43
CA GLN A 44 12.81 -8.00 14.07
C GLN A 44 13.20 -7.74 12.61
N ASP A 45 14.37 -8.17 12.17
CA ASP A 45 14.83 -7.97 10.78
C ASP A 45 13.85 -8.54 9.73
N SER A 46 13.26 -9.70 10.01
CA SER A 46 12.29 -10.33 9.10
C SER A 46 10.97 -9.56 9.09
N ILE A 47 10.54 -9.05 10.24
CA ILE A 47 9.29 -8.27 10.36
C ILE A 47 9.48 -6.88 9.71
N GLU A 48 10.60 -6.22 9.95
CA GLU A 48 10.94 -4.95 9.30
C GLU A 48 11.02 -5.09 7.79
N ARG A 49 11.57 -6.21 7.30
CA ARG A 49 11.55 -6.53 5.86
C ARG A 49 10.13 -6.72 5.33
N ASP A 50 9.26 -7.44 6.03
CA ASP A 50 7.86 -7.59 5.63
C ASP A 50 7.15 -6.21 5.59
N VAL A 51 7.40 -5.33 6.57
CA VAL A 51 6.87 -3.94 6.55
C VAL A 51 7.34 -3.19 5.31
N TYR A 52 8.64 -3.23 5.02
CA TYR A 52 9.23 -2.55 3.87
C TYR A 52 8.67 -3.08 2.55
N ASP A 53 8.68 -4.40 2.35
CA ASP A 53 8.26 -5.04 1.11
C ASP A 53 6.76 -4.79 0.84
N ILE A 54 5.91 -4.84 1.87
CA ILE A 54 4.47 -4.52 1.73
C ILE A 54 4.26 -3.05 1.38
N THR A 55 4.97 -2.13 2.05
CA THR A 55 4.84 -0.68 1.80
C THR A 55 5.31 -0.35 0.37
N TYR A 56 6.41 -0.96 -0.07
CA TYR A 56 6.92 -0.81 -1.43
C TYR A 56 5.90 -1.28 -2.47
N LEU A 57 5.30 -2.47 -2.30
CA LEU A 57 4.29 -3.00 -3.23
C LEU A 57 3.05 -2.10 -3.29
N LEU A 58 2.61 -1.54 -2.17
CA LEU A 58 1.52 -0.57 -2.13
C LEU A 58 1.87 0.71 -2.91
N GLU A 59 3.09 1.22 -2.76
CA GLU A 59 3.56 2.38 -3.52
C GLU A 59 3.60 2.09 -5.02
N GLN A 60 4.07 0.90 -5.44
CA GLN A 60 4.05 0.50 -6.85
C GLN A 60 2.62 0.36 -7.40
N ALA A 61 1.71 -0.20 -6.62
CA ALA A 61 0.30 -0.29 -7.00
C ALA A 61 -0.30 1.10 -7.24
N TRP A 62 -0.01 2.05 -6.35
CA TRP A 62 -0.47 3.43 -6.49
C TRP A 62 0.11 4.13 -7.73
N LYS A 63 1.43 4.03 -7.96
CA LYS A 63 2.07 4.57 -9.17
C LYS A 63 1.50 3.97 -10.46
N ALA A 64 1.16 2.68 -10.44
CA ALA A 64 0.50 2.03 -11.56
C ALA A 64 -0.92 2.56 -11.79
N ALA A 65 -1.68 2.81 -10.72
CA ALA A 65 -3.00 3.44 -10.81
C ALA A 65 -2.94 4.84 -11.43
N GLU A 66 -1.95 5.65 -11.04
CA GLU A 66 -1.74 7.01 -11.58
C GLU A 66 -1.43 7.00 -13.08
N THR A 67 -0.75 5.96 -13.56
CA THR A 67 -0.43 5.77 -14.98
C THR A 67 -1.52 5.01 -15.74
N SER A 68 -2.69 4.81 -15.13
CA SER A 68 -3.82 4.04 -15.68
C SER A 68 -3.44 2.62 -16.11
N ASN A 69 -2.43 2.04 -15.46
CA ASN A 69 -1.97 0.67 -15.69
C ASN A 69 -2.65 -0.28 -14.70
N ASP A 70 -3.93 -0.56 -14.95
CA ASP A 70 -4.77 -1.38 -14.08
C ASP A 70 -4.20 -2.79 -13.85
N ALA A 71 -3.55 -3.37 -14.87
CA ALA A 71 -2.95 -4.69 -14.77
C ALA A 71 -1.81 -4.70 -13.75
N ALA A 72 -0.88 -3.75 -13.85
CA ALA A 72 0.22 -3.63 -12.89
C ALA A 72 -0.27 -3.23 -11.49
N MET A 73 -1.25 -2.33 -11.39
CA MET A 73 -1.86 -1.96 -10.12
C MET A 73 -2.41 -3.20 -9.39
N LYS A 74 -3.21 -4.02 -10.10
CA LYS A 74 -3.80 -5.23 -9.53
C LYS A 74 -2.74 -6.27 -9.16
N ASP A 75 -1.71 -6.44 -9.98
CA ASP A 75 -0.62 -7.36 -9.70
C ASP A 75 0.13 -6.97 -8.42
N TYR A 76 0.56 -5.72 -8.29
CA TYR A 76 1.23 -5.23 -7.09
C TYR A 76 0.33 -5.30 -5.85
N ALA A 77 -0.95 -4.95 -5.97
CA ALA A 77 -1.90 -5.06 -4.86
C ALA A 77 -2.11 -6.52 -4.43
N GLN A 78 -2.18 -7.47 -5.36
CA GLN A 78 -2.31 -8.89 -5.07
C GLN A 78 -1.04 -9.46 -4.40
N GLN A 79 0.13 -9.02 -4.83
CA GLN A 79 1.40 -9.36 -4.18
C GLN A 79 1.46 -8.82 -2.75
N ALA A 80 1.06 -7.56 -2.53
CA ALA A 80 0.97 -6.96 -1.20
C ALA A 80 0.01 -7.75 -0.29
N LEU A 81 -1.17 -8.12 -0.81
CA LEU A 81 -2.16 -8.91 -0.09
C LEU A 81 -1.59 -10.26 0.36
N THR A 82 -0.95 -10.96 -0.57
CA THR A 82 -0.37 -12.29 -0.34
C THR A 82 0.73 -12.24 0.71
N LEU A 83 1.60 -11.24 0.63
CA LEU A 83 2.67 -11.04 1.60
C LEU A 83 2.12 -10.70 2.99
N LEU A 84 1.13 -9.80 3.06
CA LEU A 84 0.46 -9.42 4.31
C LEU A 84 -0.20 -10.63 4.99
N GLN A 85 -0.96 -11.44 4.23
CA GLN A 85 -1.58 -12.66 4.75
C GLN A 85 -0.53 -13.63 5.30
N ARG A 86 0.57 -13.83 4.56
CA ARG A 86 1.66 -14.71 4.99
C ARG A 86 2.33 -14.21 6.26
N ALA A 87 2.57 -12.90 6.38
CA ALA A 87 3.18 -12.30 7.56
C ALA A 87 2.26 -12.41 8.79
N VAL A 88 0.94 -12.20 8.61
CA VAL A 88 -0.07 -12.44 9.66
C VAL A 88 -0.10 -13.91 10.09
N MET A 89 -0.11 -14.86 9.14
CA MET A 89 -0.06 -16.30 9.45
C MET A 89 1.23 -16.69 10.19
N ARG A 90 2.35 -16.02 9.90
CA ARG A 90 3.61 -16.19 10.62
C ARG A 90 3.58 -15.52 11.99
N GLY A 91 2.55 -14.76 12.34
CA GLY A 91 2.45 -14.00 13.57
C GLY A 91 3.38 -12.78 13.62
N HIS A 92 3.81 -12.27 12.47
CA HIS A 92 4.67 -11.07 12.37
C HIS A 92 3.90 -9.78 12.65
N PHE A 93 2.58 -9.82 12.48
CA PHE A 93 1.67 -8.71 12.75
C PHE A 93 0.55 -9.16 13.68
N ASP A 94 0.14 -8.26 14.57
CA ASP A 94 -1.11 -8.38 15.31
C ASP A 94 -2.30 -8.28 14.33
N ALA A 95 -3.10 -9.35 14.24
CA ALA A 95 -4.21 -9.45 13.32
C ALA A 95 -5.32 -8.42 13.59
N ASP A 96 -5.51 -8.02 14.85
CA ASP A 96 -6.56 -7.04 15.21
C ASP A 96 -6.18 -5.61 14.80
N LYS A 97 -4.89 -5.35 14.59
CA LYS A 97 -4.36 -4.03 14.23
C LYS A 97 -4.17 -3.85 12.74
N ILE A 98 -4.16 -4.93 11.97
CA ILE A 98 -3.73 -4.92 10.57
C ILE A 98 -4.87 -4.77 9.55
N GLU A 99 -6.13 -4.89 10.00
CA GLU A 99 -7.32 -4.77 9.14
C GLU A 99 -7.40 -3.49 8.28
N PRO A 100 -6.95 -2.30 8.76
CA PRO A 100 -6.92 -1.11 7.90
C PRO A 100 -6.07 -1.29 6.63
N VAL A 101 -4.95 -2.03 6.72
CA VAL A 101 -4.07 -2.29 5.57
C VAL A 101 -4.71 -3.29 4.62
N PHE A 102 -5.39 -4.32 5.13
CA PHE A 102 -6.20 -5.22 4.30
C PHE A 102 -7.28 -4.47 3.52
N THR A 103 -7.97 -3.54 4.18
CA THR A 103 -9.02 -2.72 3.55
C THR A 103 -8.45 -1.89 2.41
N LEU A 104 -7.31 -1.22 2.64
CA LEU A 104 -6.63 -0.41 1.61
C LEU A 104 -6.22 -1.27 0.40
N ILE A 105 -5.63 -2.45 0.63
CA ILE A 105 -5.23 -3.34 -0.48
C ILE A 105 -6.47 -3.82 -1.27
N ARG A 106 -7.56 -4.15 -0.59
CA ARG A 106 -8.81 -4.61 -1.26
C ARG A 106 -9.46 -3.51 -2.10
N GLN A 107 -9.35 -2.25 -1.69
CA GLN A 107 -9.84 -1.12 -2.50
C GLN A 107 -9.09 -0.97 -3.82
N LEU A 108 -7.82 -1.37 -3.88
CA LEU A 108 -7.01 -1.42 -5.10
C LEU A 108 -7.30 -2.65 -5.99
N LEU A 109 -8.13 -3.58 -5.51
CA LEU A 109 -8.54 -4.79 -6.22
C LEU A 109 -10.05 -4.78 -6.56
N PRO A 110 -10.61 -3.74 -7.23
CA PRO A 110 -12.02 -3.71 -7.51
C PRO A 110 -12.43 -4.88 -8.40
N ASN A 111 -13.29 -5.74 -7.83
CA ASN A 111 -13.91 -6.94 -8.38
C ASN A 111 -12.94 -7.97 -9.00
N VAL A 112 -12.30 -8.76 -8.14
CA VAL A 112 -12.23 -10.20 -8.40
C VAL A 112 -13.60 -10.77 -8.06
N SER A 113 -14.56 -10.65 -8.98
CA SER A 113 -15.79 -11.43 -8.89
C SER A 113 -15.40 -12.91 -8.92
N ALA A 114 -15.91 -13.65 -7.93
CA ALA A 114 -15.85 -15.11 -7.87
C ALA A 114 -16.38 -15.77 -9.15
#